data_AF-A0A8T0B5P1-F1
#
_entry.id   AF-A0A8T0B5P1-F1
#
_cell.length_a   1.000
_cell.length_b   1.000
_cell.length_c   1.000
_cell.angle_alpha   90.00
_cell.angle_beta   90.00
_cell.angle_gamma   90.00
#
_symmetry.space_group_name_H-M   'P 1'
#
loop_
_entity.id
_entity.type
_entity.pdbx_description
1 polymer ?
#
loop_
_entity_poly.entity_id
_entity_poly.type
_entity_poly.pdbx_seq_one_letter_code
_entity_poly.pdbx_strand_id
1 'polypeptide(L)'
;MEIVKSTKFLGVHLADNLTWSLNTSSFTKKAQQRLYFLRRLRKANLPLPILTMFYRGTIESILSSCITAWFGNCTVSDHKTLQRIVRTAEKIIGVSLSSIMDTYTARCIRKANSIVYDHTHPSHTLFTHPFTLLPSGKRFRSIQAVTSRLCNSFFPQAI
;
A
#
# COMPACT_ATOMS: atom_id res chain seq x y z
N MET A 1 25.88 -20.67 -3.26
CA MET A 1 24.63 -20.11 -2.71
C MET A 1 23.50 -20.42 -3.67
N GLU A 2 22.38 -20.93 -3.18
CA GLU A 2 21.21 -21.25 -4.00
C GLU A 2 20.42 -19.95 -4.30
N ILE A 3 20.20 -19.63 -5.58
CA ILE A 3 19.37 -18.50 -5.98
C ILE A 3 17.93 -19.00 -6.11
N VAL A 4 17.09 -18.62 -5.16
CA VAL A 4 15.66 -18.94 -5.17
C VAL A 4 14.89 -17.88 -5.95
N LYS A 5 14.04 -18.30 -6.90
CA LYS A 5 13.27 -17.38 -7.77
C LYS A 5 12.32 -16.45 -7.01
N SER A 6 11.78 -16.90 -5.87
CA SER A 6 10.99 -16.06 -4.98
C SER A 6 10.98 -16.61 -3.55
N THR A 7 10.95 -15.71 -2.57
CA THR A 7 10.76 -16.05 -1.16
C THR A 7 9.63 -15.22 -0.55
N LYS A 8 9.01 -15.74 0.52
CA LYS A 8 7.96 -15.05 1.26
C LYS A 8 8.51 -14.57 2.59
N PHE A 9 8.53 -13.26 2.81
CA PHE A 9 8.99 -12.65 4.04
C PHE A 9 7.90 -11.75 4.62
N LEU A 10 7.52 -11.97 5.89
CA LEU A 10 6.47 -11.21 6.59
C LEU A 10 5.14 -11.08 5.80
N GLY A 11 4.80 -12.12 5.03
CA GLY A 11 3.57 -12.14 4.23
C GLY A 11 3.66 -11.51 2.85
N VAL A 12 4.80 -10.91 2.47
CA VAL A 12 5.09 -10.31 1.17
C VAL A 12 5.94 -11.26 0.33
N HIS A 13 5.61 -11.40 -0.95
CA HIS A 13 6.44 -12.18 -1.89
C HIS A 13 7.52 -11.29 -2.52
N LEU A 14 8.78 -11.68 -2.32
CA LEU A 14 9.95 -11.08 -2.93
C LEU A 14 10.35 -11.96 -4.13
N ALA A 15 10.31 -11.42 -5.33
CA ALA A 15 10.78 -12.09 -6.54
C ALA A 15 12.22 -11.66 -6.85
N ASP A 16 13.00 -12.55 -7.47
CA ASP A 16 14.37 -12.30 -7.92
C ASP A 16 14.50 -11.10 -8.89
N ASN A 17 13.51 -10.93 -9.76
CA ASN A 17 13.38 -9.81 -10.68
C ASN A 17 12.85 -8.52 -10.01
N LEU A 18 12.62 -8.56 -8.69
CA LEU A 18 12.10 -7.47 -7.87
C LEU A 18 10.78 -6.90 -8.40
N THR A 19 9.99 -7.70 -9.12
CA THR A 19 8.64 -7.34 -9.53
C THR A 19 7.65 -7.69 -8.42
N TRP A 20 6.59 -6.90 -8.31
CA TRP A 20 5.56 -7.09 -7.29
C TRP A 20 4.35 -7.88 -7.79
N SER A 21 4.36 -8.37 -9.03
CA SER A 21 3.21 -9.04 -9.65
C SER A 21 2.82 -10.35 -8.96
N LEU A 22 3.81 -11.12 -8.45
CA LEU A 22 3.52 -12.32 -7.65
C LEU A 22 2.83 -11.94 -6.33
N ASN A 23 3.30 -10.86 -5.70
CA ASN A 23 2.75 -10.34 -4.46
C ASN A 23 1.32 -9.79 -4.64
N THR A 24 1.11 -8.95 -5.67
CA THR A 24 -0.20 -8.37 -6.00
C THR A 24 -1.21 -9.45 -6.38
N SER A 25 -0.79 -10.49 -7.11
CA SER A 25 -1.63 -11.65 -7.45
C SER A 25 -2.04 -12.43 -6.20
N SER A 26 -1.10 -12.67 -5.27
CA SER A 26 -1.37 -13.34 -3.99
C SER A 26 -2.38 -12.55 -3.14
N PHE A 27 -2.20 -11.24 -3.01
CA PHE A 27 -3.17 -10.39 -2.30
C PHE A 27 -4.52 -10.32 -2.99
N THR A 28 -4.54 -10.25 -4.33
CA THR A 28 -5.77 -10.20 -5.12
C THR A 28 -6.61 -11.45 -4.89
N LYS A 29 -5.99 -12.64 -4.93
CA LYS A 29 -6.69 -13.91 -4.67
C LYS A 29 -7.29 -13.95 -3.27
N LYS A 30 -6.54 -13.54 -2.25
CA LYS A 30 -7.04 -13.46 -0.87
C LYS A 30 -8.21 -12.47 -0.75
N ALA A 31 -8.09 -11.29 -1.33
CA ALA A 31 -9.14 -10.28 -1.29
C ALA A 31 -10.40 -10.72 -2.03
N GLN A 32 -10.27 -11.45 -3.16
CA GLN A 32 -11.41 -12.04 -3.88
C GLN A 32 -12.17 -13.05 -3.03
N GLN A 33 -11.47 -13.89 -2.25
CA GLN A 33 -12.12 -14.79 -1.30
C GLN A 33 -12.91 -14.02 -0.23
N ARG A 34 -12.37 -12.90 0.27
CA ARG A 34 -13.08 -12.04 1.24
C ARG A 34 -14.27 -11.30 0.62
N LEU A 35 -14.18 -10.90 -0.65
CA LEU A 35 -15.32 -10.33 -1.39
C LEU A 35 -16.48 -11.31 -1.51
N TYR A 36 -16.22 -12.61 -1.66
CA TYR A 36 -17.29 -13.62 -1.63
C TYR A 36 -18.07 -13.56 -0.31
N PHE A 37 -17.38 -13.51 0.83
CA PHE A 37 -18.03 -13.37 2.14
C PHE A 37 -18.76 -12.04 2.27
N LEU A 38 -18.18 -10.93 1.83
CA LEU A 38 -18.85 -9.62 1.84
C LEU A 38 -20.18 -9.65 1.06
N ARG A 39 -20.22 -10.34 -0.10
CA ARG A 39 -21.48 -10.54 -0.86
C ARG A 39 -22.50 -11.35 -0.07
N ARG A 40 -22.06 -12.40 0.64
CA ARG A 40 -22.96 -13.20 1.49
C ARG A 40 -23.52 -12.38 2.65
N LEU A 41 -22.70 -11.56 3.29
CA LEU A 41 -23.14 -10.68 4.36
C LEU A 41 -24.17 -9.65 3.86
N ARG A 42 -23.94 -9.07 2.67
CA ARG A 42 -24.92 -8.18 2.03
C ARG A 42 -26.24 -8.89 1.74
N LYS A 43 -26.19 -10.13 1.22
CA LYS A 43 -27.40 -10.95 0.98
C LYS A 43 -28.17 -11.29 2.26
N ALA A 44 -27.48 -11.38 3.39
CA ALA A 44 -28.09 -11.58 4.70
C ALA A 44 -28.66 -10.28 5.31
N ASN A 45 -28.73 -9.18 4.54
CA ASN A 45 -29.27 -7.88 4.96
C ASN A 45 -28.59 -7.29 6.20
N LEU A 46 -27.29 -7.56 6.38
CA LEU A 46 -26.53 -6.96 7.47
C LEU A 46 -26.43 -5.43 7.30
N PRO A 47 -26.44 -4.66 8.40
CA PRO A 47 -26.34 -3.20 8.34
C PRO A 47 -25.06 -2.72 7.67
N LEU A 48 -25.14 -1.60 6.96
CA LEU A 48 -24.00 -0.97 6.27
C LEU A 48 -22.76 -0.80 7.17
N PRO A 49 -22.87 -0.32 8.43
CA PRO A 49 -21.71 -0.19 9.32
C PRO A 49 -20.95 -1.51 9.53
N ILE A 50 -21.66 -2.64 9.60
CA ILE A 50 -21.05 -3.97 9.75
C ILE A 50 -20.33 -4.38 8.47
N LEU A 51 -20.92 -4.12 7.29
CA LEU A 51 -20.29 -4.41 6.01
C LEU A 51 -19.02 -3.57 5.79
N THR A 52 -19.07 -2.28 6.16
CA THR A 52 -17.91 -1.38 6.10
C THR A 52 -16.82 -1.83 7.07
N MET A 53 -17.18 -2.21 8.30
CA MET A 53 -16.23 -2.74 9.28
C MET A 53 -15.58 -4.04 8.78
N PHE A 54 -16.37 -4.95 8.19
CA PHE A 54 -15.86 -6.18 7.59
C PHE A 54 -14.86 -5.88 6.47
N TYR A 55 -15.19 -4.93 5.57
CA TYR A 55 -14.27 -4.51 4.51
C TYR A 55 -12.94 -3.98 5.07
N ARG A 56 -13.01 -3.03 6.01
CA ARG A 56 -11.82 -2.43 6.64
C ARG A 56 -10.95 -3.49 7.32
N GLY A 57 -11.58 -4.38 8.09
CA GLY A 57 -10.89 -5.40 8.88
C GLY A 57 -10.32 -6.55 8.06
N THR A 58 -10.91 -6.91 6.92
CA THR A 58 -10.56 -8.17 6.22
C THR A 58 -10.04 -7.99 4.79
N ILE A 59 -10.48 -6.96 4.08
CA ILE A 59 -10.07 -6.69 2.70
C ILE A 59 -9.02 -5.58 2.69
N GLU A 60 -9.35 -4.42 3.26
CA GLU A 60 -8.44 -3.27 3.31
C GLU A 60 -7.17 -3.60 4.10
N SER A 61 -7.28 -4.35 5.20
CA SER A 61 -6.12 -4.80 5.99
C SER A 61 -5.11 -5.61 5.16
N ILE A 62 -5.59 -6.52 4.32
CA ILE A 62 -4.74 -7.32 3.42
C ILE A 62 -4.11 -6.42 2.36
N LEU A 63 -4.91 -5.55 1.74
CA LEU A 63 -4.43 -4.64 0.70
C LEU A 63 -3.45 -3.59 1.19
N SER A 64 -3.60 -3.15 2.45
CA SER A 64 -2.73 -2.14 3.06
C SER A 64 -1.53 -2.71 3.81
N SER A 65 -1.43 -4.04 3.92
CA SER A 65 -0.31 -4.71 4.57
C SER A 65 1.00 -4.42 3.85
N CYS A 66 1.94 -3.78 4.56
CA CYS A 66 3.24 -3.36 4.04
C CYS A 66 3.16 -2.54 2.73
N ILE A 67 2.03 -1.86 2.46
CA ILE A 67 1.74 -1.22 1.17
C ILE A 67 2.81 -0.21 0.75
N THR A 68 3.44 0.47 1.71
CA THR A 68 4.53 1.43 1.48
C THR A 68 5.77 0.80 0.85
N ALA A 69 5.98 -0.51 1.04
CA ALA A 69 7.17 -1.21 0.53
C ALA A 69 7.05 -1.63 -0.94
N TRP A 70 5.83 -1.91 -1.41
CA TRP A 70 5.63 -2.57 -2.71
C TRP A 70 4.74 -1.81 -3.69
N PHE A 71 3.77 -1.02 -3.21
CA PHE A 71 2.72 -0.48 -4.08
C PHE A 71 3.23 0.54 -5.10
N GLY A 72 4.13 1.45 -4.74
CA GLY A 72 4.65 2.43 -5.69
C GLY A 72 5.39 1.79 -6.87
N ASN A 73 5.96 0.60 -6.67
CA ASN A 73 6.69 -0.14 -7.69
C ASN A 73 5.83 -1.15 -8.48
N CYS A 74 4.51 -1.13 -8.29
CA CYS A 74 3.58 -1.97 -9.04
C CYS A 74 3.43 -1.51 -10.50
N THR A 75 3.02 -2.43 -11.37
CA THR A 75 2.66 -2.07 -12.74
C THR A 75 1.30 -1.37 -12.78
N VAL A 76 1.01 -0.64 -13.86
CA VAL A 76 -0.32 -0.05 -14.09
C VAL A 76 -1.42 -1.11 -14.05
N SER A 77 -1.14 -2.32 -14.53
CA SER A 77 -2.06 -3.46 -14.47
C SER A 77 -2.35 -3.90 -13.04
N ASP A 78 -1.32 -3.98 -12.20
CA ASP A 78 -1.45 -4.30 -10.78
C ASP A 78 -2.30 -3.25 -10.07
N HIS A 79 -2.03 -1.95 -10.27
CA HIS A 79 -2.83 -0.86 -9.70
C HIS A 79 -4.31 -0.96 -10.10
N LYS A 80 -4.60 -1.20 -11.39
CA LYS A 80 -5.97 -1.39 -11.87
C LYS A 80 -6.64 -2.60 -11.22
N THR A 81 -5.91 -3.71 -11.06
CA THR A 81 -6.42 -4.93 -10.44
C THR A 81 -6.78 -4.71 -8.97
N LEU A 82 -5.91 -4.05 -8.21
CA LEU A 82 -6.16 -3.70 -6.82
C LEU A 82 -7.33 -2.72 -6.68
N GLN A 83 -7.40 -1.69 -7.53
CA GLN A 83 -8.51 -0.74 -7.51
C GLN A 83 -9.85 -1.41 -7.84
N ARG A 84 -9.88 -2.43 -8.72
CA ARG A 84 -11.10 -3.19 -9.01
C ARG A 84 -11.66 -3.92 -7.79
N ILE A 85 -10.80 -4.40 -6.89
CA ILE A 85 -11.24 -5.00 -5.62
C ILE A 85 -11.98 -3.97 -4.77
N VAL A 86 -11.40 -2.77 -4.61
CA VAL A 86 -12.02 -1.65 -3.88
C VAL A 86 -13.36 -1.28 -4.50
N ARG A 87 -13.40 -1.09 -5.82
CA ARG A 87 -14.64 -0.76 -6.55
C ARG A 87 -15.71 -1.86 -6.44
N THR A 88 -15.30 -3.12 -6.37
CA THR A 88 -16.24 -4.23 -6.17
C THR A 88 -16.83 -4.19 -4.76
N ALA A 89 -16.01 -3.94 -3.73
CA ALA A 89 -16.50 -3.77 -2.36
C ALA A 89 -17.44 -2.57 -2.24
N GLU A 90 -17.07 -1.42 -2.83
CA GLU A 90 -17.86 -0.20 -2.89
C GLU A 90 -19.26 -0.46 -3.49
N LYS A 91 -19.33 -1.18 -4.60
CA LYS A 91 -20.60 -1.59 -5.22
C LYS A 91 -21.44 -2.53 -4.34
N ILE A 92 -20.81 -3.44 -3.60
CA ILE A 92 -21.53 -4.38 -2.73
C ILE A 92 -22.09 -3.66 -1.50
N ILE A 93 -21.32 -2.74 -0.91
CA ILE A 93 -21.69 -2.02 0.30
C ILE A 93 -22.68 -0.89 -0.02
N GLY A 94 -22.51 -0.23 -1.17
CA GLY A 94 -23.27 0.95 -1.56
C GLY A 94 -22.77 2.25 -0.93
N VAL A 95 -21.50 2.30 -0.50
CA VAL A 95 -20.87 3.47 0.11
C VAL A 95 -19.51 3.70 -0.55
N SER A 96 -19.17 4.95 -0.83
CA SER A 96 -17.87 5.35 -1.35
C SER A 96 -16.72 4.89 -0.43
N LEU A 97 -15.73 4.22 -1.00
CA LEU A 97 -14.54 3.76 -0.28
C LEU A 97 -13.31 4.54 -0.77
N SER A 98 -12.32 4.71 0.11
CA SER A 98 -11.03 5.29 -0.27
C SER A 98 -10.38 4.47 -1.38
N SER A 99 -9.81 5.13 -2.39
CA SER A 99 -9.09 4.41 -3.43
C SER A 99 -7.83 3.75 -2.87
N ILE A 100 -7.32 2.71 -3.55
CA ILE A 100 -6.08 2.07 -3.10
C ILE A 100 -4.89 3.03 -3.12
N MET A 101 -4.92 4.01 -4.02
CA MET A 101 -3.92 5.09 -4.08
C MET A 101 -4.02 6.00 -2.86
N ASP A 102 -5.23 6.41 -2.45
CA ASP A 102 -5.41 7.25 -1.26
C ASP A 102 -4.96 6.52 0.01
N THR A 103 -5.28 5.23 0.12
CA THR A 103 -4.79 4.38 1.22
C THR A 103 -3.26 4.30 1.21
N TYR A 104 -2.63 4.14 0.05
CA TYR A 104 -1.17 4.15 -0.07
C TYR A 104 -0.57 5.49 0.37
N THR A 105 -1.05 6.61 -0.17
CA THR A 105 -0.58 7.96 0.17
C THR A 105 -0.73 8.24 1.66
N ALA A 106 -1.89 7.93 2.24
CA ALA A 106 -2.14 8.12 3.67
C ALA A 106 -1.19 7.26 4.54
N ARG A 107 -0.85 6.05 4.10
CA ARG A 107 0.11 5.17 4.79
C ARG A 107 1.55 5.69 4.66
N CYS A 108 1.94 6.21 3.50
CA CYS A 108 3.24 6.86 3.31
C CYS A 108 3.40 8.06 4.24
N ILE A 109 2.42 8.96 4.28
CA ILE A 109 2.44 10.14 5.15
C ILE A 109 2.53 9.73 6.63
N ARG A 110 1.69 8.78 7.08
CA ARG A 110 1.74 8.30 8.46
C ARG A 110 3.10 7.69 8.82
N LYS A 111 3.69 6.91 7.92
CA LYS A 111 5.01 6.30 8.16
C LYS A 111 6.11 7.37 8.18
N ALA A 112 6.08 8.35 7.28
CA ALA A 112 7.03 9.46 7.29
C ALA A 112 6.92 10.27 8.58
N ASN A 113 5.72 10.66 8.98
CA ASN A 113 5.49 11.35 10.26
C ASN A 113 6.03 10.54 11.44
N SER A 114 5.78 9.23 11.48
CA SER A 114 6.33 8.36 12.54
C SER A 114 7.86 8.35 12.57
N ILE A 115 8.54 8.47 11.43
CA ILE A 115 10.02 8.56 11.37
C ILE A 115 10.49 9.96 11.79
N VAL A 116 9.77 11.01 11.39
CA VAL A 116 10.09 12.39 11.76
C VAL A 116 9.95 12.61 13.27
N TYR A 117 8.92 12.05 13.90
CA TYR A 117 8.70 12.21 15.35
C TYR A 117 9.56 11.27 16.22
N ASP A 118 10.16 10.23 15.64
CA ASP A 118 11.06 9.32 16.36
C ASP A 118 12.53 9.68 16.07
N HIS A 119 13.14 10.44 16.99
CA HIS A 119 14.54 10.86 16.87
C HIS A 119 15.54 9.69 16.93
N THR A 120 15.14 8.52 17.42
CA THR A 120 16.00 7.32 17.48
C THR A 120 15.91 6.46 16.21
N HIS A 121 14.97 6.78 15.31
CA HIS A 121 14.77 5.99 14.11
C HIS A 121 16.01 6.09 13.19
N PRO A 122 16.55 4.99 12.66
CA PRO A 122 17.75 5.02 11.80
C PRO A 122 17.60 5.91 10.56
N SER A 123 16.37 6.04 10.05
CA SER A 123 16.02 6.91 8.94
C SER A 123 15.55 8.32 9.35
N HIS A 124 15.58 8.68 10.63
CA HIS A 124 15.19 10.03 11.09
C HIS A 124 16.04 11.11 10.42
N THR A 125 17.35 10.86 10.35
CA THR A 125 18.30 11.73 9.64
C THR A 125 17.90 11.88 8.19
N LEU A 126 17.39 10.83 7.52
CA LEU A 126 16.89 10.90 6.15
C LEU A 126 15.63 11.74 5.99
N PHE A 127 14.96 12.24 7.03
CA PHE A 127 13.87 13.22 6.88
C PHE A 127 14.24 14.59 7.44
N THR A 128 15.40 14.72 8.10
CA THR A 128 15.83 15.95 8.81
C THR A 128 17.13 16.55 8.28
N HIS A 129 18.05 15.74 7.72
CA HIS A 129 19.43 16.16 7.44
C HIS A 129 19.96 16.00 5.99
N PRO A 130 19.28 15.30 5.05
CA PRO A 130 19.39 15.60 3.62
C PRO A 130 18.15 16.35 3.07
N PHE A 131 17.16 16.62 3.91
CA PHE A 131 15.88 17.24 3.55
C PHE A 131 15.75 18.62 4.18
N THR A 132 16.69 19.52 3.88
CA THR A 132 16.42 20.94 4.03
C THR A 132 15.17 21.24 3.20
N LEU A 133 14.18 21.92 3.80
CA LEU A 133 13.17 22.60 3.02
C LEU A 133 13.92 23.38 1.94
N LEU A 134 13.51 23.22 0.68
CA LEU A 134 14.00 24.09 -0.38
C LEU A 134 13.80 25.54 0.07
N PRO A 135 14.60 26.50 -0.42
CA PRO A 135 14.50 27.90 0.00
C PRO A 135 13.08 28.50 -0.04
N SER A 136 12.16 27.89 -0.81
CA SER A 136 10.74 28.23 -0.87
C SER A 136 9.91 27.84 0.37
N GLY A 137 10.42 27.00 1.28
CA GLY A 137 9.70 26.51 2.45
C GLY A 137 8.55 25.54 2.16
N LYS A 138 8.37 25.12 0.90
CA LYS A 138 7.19 24.33 0.47
C LYS A 138 7.44 22.85 0.20
N ARG A 139 8.70 22.46 0.01
CA ARG A 139 9.09 21.10 -0.42
C ARG A 139 10.37 20.70 0.27
N PHE A 140 10.48 19.44 0.67
CA PHE A 140 11.71 18.92 1.22
C PHE A 140 12.63 18.37 0.10
N ARG A 141 13.94 18.39 0.33
CA ARG A 141 14.96 17.94 -0.65
C ARG A 141 15.04 16.40 -0.75
N SER A 142 14.44 15.82 -1.79
CA SER A 142 14.45 14.37 -2.06
C SER A 142 15.82 13.72 -2.25
N ILE A 143 15.92 12.45 -1.84
CA ILE A 143 17.05 11.58 -2.19
C ILE A 143 17.10 11.49 -3.71
N GLN A 144 18.28 11.70 -4.29
CA GLN A 144 18.45 11.61 -5.74
C GLN A 144 18.12 10.19 -6.21
N ALA A 145 17.05 10.05 -6.97
CA ALA A 145 16.62 8.80 -7.55
C ALA A 145 17.11 8.70 -9.00
N VAL A 146 18.04 7.79 -9.27
CA VAL A 146 18.60 7.57 -10.62
C VAL A 146 17.77 6.55 -11.43
N THR A 147 16.91 5.77 -10.76
CA THR A 147 16.03 4.78 -11.39
C THR A 147 14.58 5.04 -11.05
N SER A 148 13.66 4.69 -11.97
CA SER A 148 12.22 4.74 -11.71
C SER A 148 11.84 3.91 -10.49
N ARG A 149 12.54 2.79 -10.25
CA ARG A 149 12.33 1.92 -9.08
C ARG A 149 12.58 2.66 -7.75
N LEU A 150 13.69 3.37 -7.67
CA LEU A 150 14.02 4.16 -6.47
C LEU A 150 13.04 5.33 -6.32
N CYS A 151 12.73 6.03 -7.41
CA CYS A 151 11.75 7.13 -7.44
C CYS A 151 10.35 6.70 -6.96
N ASN A 152 9.98 5.45 -7.26
CA ASN A 152 8.70 4.86 -6.90
C ASN A 152 8.71 4.18 -5.52
N SER A 153 9.83 4.22 -4.79
CA SER A 153 9.93 3.65 -3.45
C SER A 153 9.39 4.61 -2.38
N PHE A 154 9.24 4.12 -1.15
CA PHE A 154 8.66 4.87 -0.04
C PHE A 154 9.30 6.26 0.17
N PHE A 155 10.62 6.37 0.26
CA PHE A 155 11.25 7.63 0.66
C PHE A 155 10.99 8.77 -0.32
N PRO A 156 11.21 8.61 -1.65
CA PRO A 156 10.90 9.70 -2.58
C PRO A 156 9.40 9.96 -2.74
N GLN A 157 8.53 8.98 -2.45
CA GLN A 157 7.07 9.11 -2.55
C GLN A 157 6.43 9.73 -1.31
N ALA A 158 7.12 9.74 -0.17
CA ALA A 158 6.57 10.22 1.09
C ALA A 158 6.85 11.73 1.33
N ILE A 159 7.47 12.40 0.37
CA ILE A 159 8.11 13.71 0.51
C ILE A 159 7.67 14.63 -0.63
#